data_AF-A0ABD3UQG2-F1
#
_entry.id   AF-A0ABD3UQG2-F1
#
_cell.length_a   1.000
_cell.length_b   1.000
_cell.length_c   1.000
_cell.angle_alpha   90.00
_cell.angle_beta   90.00
_cell.angle_gamma   90.00
#
_symmetry.space_group_name_H-M   'P 1'
#
loop_
_entity.id
_entity.type
_entity.pdbx_description
1 polymer ?
#
loop_
_entity_poly.entity_id
_entity_poly.type
_entity_poly.pdbx_seq_one_letter_code
_entity_poly.pdbx_strand_id
1 'polypeptide(L)'
;MKRQYDFRARKPNFNKGDAVWLYYPHQPISKCKKLQCNWDSPYLITCKLNDVLYRVQKDRRSKPKVVHSDRLRPYLSQDKPNWLLS
;
A
#
# COMPACT_ATOMS: atom_id res chain seq x y z
N MET A 1 0.02 22.21 24.60
CA MET A 1 -0.99 21.13 24.47
C MET A 1 -0.97 20.62 23.02
N LYS A 2 -0.40 19.44 22.76
CA LYS A 2 -0.24 18.84 21.41
C LYS A 2 -0.45 17.32 21.44
N ARG A 3 -1.30 16.82 22.36
CA ARG A 3 -1.51 15.39 22.54
C ARG A 3 -2.51 14.79 21.56
N GLN A 4 -3.37 15.59 20.93
CA GLN A 4 -4.48 15.10 20.09
C GLN A 4 -4.12 14.78 18.63
N TYR A 5 -2.98 15.24 18.12
CA TYR A 5 -2.60 14.99 16.72
C TYR A 5 -2.24 13.51 16.48
N ASP A 6 -1.58 12.87 17.45
CA ASP A 6 -1.08 11.50 17.29
C ASP A 6 -2.13 10.41 17.60
N PHE A 7 -3.29 10.74 18.18
CA PHE A 7 -4.29 9.74 18.57
C PHE A 7 -4.98 9.02 17.39
N ARG A 8 -4.98 9.62 16.19
CA ARG A 8 -5.54 9.00 14.98
C ARG A 8 -4.51 8.23 14.15
N ALA A 9 -3.23 8.32 14.49
CA ALA A 9 -2.18 7.55 13.85
C ALA A 9 -2.14 6.12 14.44
N ARG A 10 -3.26 5.40 14.40
CA ARG A 10 -3.19 3.93 14.47
C ARG A 10 -2.47 3.49 13.20
N LYS A 11 -1.15 3.37 13.30
CA LYS A 11 -0.32 2.86 12.21
C LYS A 11 -0.84 1.46 11.89
N PRO A 12 -1.35 1.21 10.68
CA PRO A 12 -1.81 -0.12 10.33
C PRO A 12 -0.61 -1.08 10.40
N ASN A 13 -0.70 -2.04 11.33
CA ASN A 13 0.29 -3.09 11.47
C ASN A 13 0.05 -4.12 10.37
N PHE A 14 0.78 -3.99 9.27
CA PHE A 14 0.74 -5.00 8.22
C PHE A 14 1.74 -6.14 8.48
N ASN A 15 1.34 -7.35 8.11
CA ASN A 15 2.16 -8.55 8.17
C ASN A 15 2.59 -9.01 6.78
N LYS A 16 3.60 -9.88 6.73
CA LYS A 16 4.00 -10.55 5.50
C LYS A 16 2.83 -11.39 4.97
N GLY A 17 2.52 -11.24 3.68
CA GLY A 17 1.39 -11.93 3.03
C GLY A 17 0.09 -11.12 2.99
N ASP A 18 0.03 -9.98 3.68
CA ASP A 18 -1.12 -9.08 3.58
C ASP A 18 -1.16 -8.39 2.21
N ALA A 19 -2.36 -8.30 1.66
CA ALA A 19 -2.63 -7.51 0.47
C ALA A 19 -2.87 -6.06 0.87
N VAL A 20 -2.26 -5.13 0.13
CA VAL A 20 -2.34 -3.69 0.39
C VAL A 20 -2.46 -2.91 -0.91
N TRP A 21 -3.23 -1.83 -0.88
CA TRP A 21 -3.27 -0.82 -1.93
C TRP A 21 -2.08 0.13 -1.77
N LEU A 22 -1.40 0.45 -2.87
CA LEU A 22 -0.28 1.38 -2.88
C LEU A 22 -0.71 2.73 -3.45
N TYR A 23 -0.50 3.81 -2.71
CA TYR A 23 -0.70 5.16 -3.21
C TYR A 23 0.47 5.57 -4.14
N TYR A 24 0.16 5.78 -5.41
CA TYR A 24 1.12 6.24 -6.41
C TYR A 24 0.74 7.64 -6.91
N PRO A 25 1.48 8.70 -6.53
CA PRO A 25 1.13 10.06 -6.89
C PRO A 25 1.49 10.44 -8.33
N HIS A 26 1.95 9.52 -9.19
CA HIS A 26 2.27 9.90 -10.57
C HIS A 26 1.01 10.34 -11.31
N GLN A 27 1.14 11.52 -11.91
CA GLN A 27 0.10 12.18 -12.68
C GLN A 27 0.45 12.04 -14.16
N PRO A 28 -0.30 11.28 -14.96
CA PRO A 28 -0.18 11.38 -16.40
C PRO A 28 -0.63 12.79 -16.82
N ILE A 29 0.25 13.52 -17.51
CA ILE A 29 0.09 14.93 -17.93
C ILE A 29 -1.18 15.13 -18.77
N SER A 30 -1.65 14.10 -19.47
CA SER A 30 -2.77 14.16 -20.40
C SER A 30 -4.15 13.84 -19.82
N LYS A 31 -4.28 13.47 -18.53
CA LYS A 31 -5.58 13.07 -17.94
C LYS A 31 -6.10 14.07 -16.89
N CYS A 32 -7.42 14.22 -16.82
CA CYS A 32 -8.09 15.09 -15.85
C CYS A 32 -7.79 14.69 -14.41
N LYS A 33 -6.98 15.51 -13.72
CA LYS A 33 -6.42 15.26 -12.37
C LYS A 33 -7.47 14.96 -11.29
N LYS A 34 -8.66 15.54 -11.37
CA LYS A 34 -9.70 15.45 -10.33
C LYS A 34 -10.46 14.11 -10.33
N LEU A 35 -10.42 13.36 -11.43
CA LEU A 35 -11.17 12.11 -11.59
C LEU A 35 -10.26 10.86 -11.59
N GLN A 36 -8.97 10.99 -11.28
CA GLN A 36 -8.05 9.84 -11.26
C GLN A 36 -8.02 9.17 -9.89
N CYS A 37 -8.05 7.83 -9.88
CA CYS A 37 -7.71 7.04 -8.71
C CYS A 37 -6.19 6.99 -8.55
N ASN A 38 -5.67 7.58 -7.48
CA ASN A 38 -4.23 7.55 -7.16
C ASN A 38 -3.78 6.26 -6.44
N TRP A 39 -4.70 5.33 -6.22
CA TRP A 39 -4.42 4.01 -5.64
C TRP A 39 -4.12 3.03 -6.76
N ASP A 40 -2.90 2.51 -6.79
CA ASP A 40 -2.46 1.50 -7.74
C ASP A 40 -2.92 0.10 -7.29
N SER A 41 -2.90 -0.87 -8.20
CA SER A 41 -3.29 -2.28 -8.00
C SER A 41 -2.89 -2.87 -6.63
N PRO A 42 -3.54 -3.96 -6.16
CA PRO A 42 -3.09 -4.60 -4.93
C PRO A 42 -1.62 -5.06 -5.02
N TYR A 43 -0.93 -4.97 -3.90
CA TYR A 43 0.43 -5.45 -3.69
C TYR A 43 0.44 -6.40 -2.49
N LEU A 44 1.38 -7.33 -2.46
CA LEU A 44 1.68 -8.14 -1.28
C LEU A 44 2.82 -7.55 -0.50
N ILE A 45 2.72 -7.60 0.82
CA ILE A 45 3.86 -7.32 1.68
C ILE A 45 4.76 -8.56 1.73
N THR A 46 5.95 -8.43 1.16
CA THR A 46 6.97 -9.48 1.17
C THR A 46 7.72 -9.49 2.50
N CYS A 47 8.07 -8.31 3.01
CA CYS A 47 8.81 -8.15 4.26
C CYS A 47 8.41 -6.84 4.96
N LYS A 48 8.31 -6.90 6.29
CA LYS A 48 8.33 -5.70 7.15
C LYS A 48 9.79 -5.35 7.43
N LEU A 49 10.23 -4.16 7.03
CA LEU A 49 11.59 -3.70 7.30
C LEU A 49 11.63 -3.02 8.67
N ASN A 50 10.71 -2.08 8.90
CA ASN A 50 10.52 -1.34 10.16
C ASN A 50 9.01 -1.20 10.44
N ASP A 51 8.63 -0.57 11.55
CA ASP A 51 7.22 -0.20 11.82
C ASP A 51 6.64 0.81 10.82
N VAL A 52 7.51 1.44 10.04
CA VAL A 52 7.17 2.52 9.11
C VAL A 52 7.46 2.14 7.67
N LEU A 53 8.45 1.28 7.42
CA LEU A 53 8.88 0.89 6.09
C LEU A 53 8.53 -0.57 5.81
N TYR A 54 7.87 -0.79 4.68
CA TYR A 54 7.41 -2.08 4.21
C TYR A 54 7.94 -2.35 2.82
N ARG A 55 8.28 -3.61 2.55
CA ARG A 55 8.65 -4.07 1.22
C ARG A 55 7.43 -4.74 0.59
N VAL A 56 6.96 -4.15 -0.50
CA VAL A 56 5.76 -4.58 -1.23
C VAL A 56 6.12 -5.09 -2.62
N GLN A 57 5.35 -6.04 -3.14
CA GLN A 57 5.59 -6.68 -4.42
C GLN A 57 4.25 -6.96 -5.12
N LYS A 58 4.16 -6.59 -6.40
CA LYS A 58 2.93 -6.80 -7.19
C LYS A 58 2.81 -8.24 -7.66
N ASP A 59 3.86 -8.76 -8.26
CA ASP A 59 3.92 -10.11 -8.81
C ASP A 59 5.25 -10.77 -8.41
N ARG A 60 5.31 -12.11 -8.35
CA ARG A 60 6.54 -12.85 -8.05
C ARG A 60 7.72 -12.45 -8.93
N ARG A 61 7.45 -12.07 -10.19
CA ARG A 61 8.46 -11.61 -11.16
C ARG A 61 8.75 -10.12 -11.07
N SER A 62 7.87 -9.34 -10.44
CA SER A 62 8.04 -7.89 -10.31
C SER A 62 9.09 -7.55 -9.26
N LYS A 63 9.86 -6.49 -9.51
CA LYS A 63 10.82 -5.97 -8.52
C LYS A 63 10.07 -5.48 -7.28
N PRO A 64 10.47 -5.92 -6.08
CA PRO A 64 9.88 -5.42 -4.84
C PRO A 64 10.28 -3.96 -4.60
N LYS A 65 9.36 -3.19 -4.00
CA LYS A 65 9.52 -1.77 -3.70
C LYS A 65 9.44 -1.54 -2.20
N VAL A 66 10.23 -0.60 -1.70
CA VAL A 66 10.16 -0.16 -0.30
C VAL A 66 9.27 1.08 -0.20
N VAL A 67 8.27 1.02 0.69
CA VAL A 67 7.20 2.01 0.80
C VAL A 67 6.93 2.33 2.27
N HIS A 68 6.57 3.58 2.54
CA HIS A 68 6.14 4.06 3.86
C HIS A 68 4.70 3.63 4.18
N SER A 69 4.40 3.32 5.44
CA SER A 69 3.07 2.90 5.92
C SER A 69 1.94 3.81 5.46
N ASP A 70 2.16 5.13 5.48
CA ASP A 70 1.16 6.14 5.10
C ASP A 70 0.72 6.07 3.64
N ARG A 71 1.52 5.44 2.78
CA ARG A 71 1.18 5.20 1.36
C ARG A 71 0.51 3.85 1.15
N LEU A 72 0.29 3.08 2.22
CA LEU A 72 -0.35 1.78 2.16
C LEU A 72 -1.75 1.86 2.76
N ARG A 73 -2.70 1.18 2.12
CA ARG A 73 -4.02 0.92 2.69
C ARG A 73 -4.30 -0.58 2.73
N PRO A 74 -4.94 -1.09 3.79
CA PRO A 74 -5.32 -2.49 3.84
C PRO A 74 -6.27 -2.82 2.68
N TYR A 75 -6.01 -3.95 2.01
CA TYR A 75 -6.92 -4.50 1.01
C TYR A 75 -8.00 -5.29 1.75
N LEU A 76 -9.20 -4.71 1.88
CA LEU A 76 -10.29 -5.27 2.69
C LEU A 76 -11.13 -6.33 1.96
N SER A 77 -10.93 -6.54 0.66
CA SER A 77 -11.71 -7.53 -0.06
C SER A 77 -11.23 -8.95 0.27
N GLN A 78 -12.20 -9.79 0.59
CA GLN A 78 -12.04 -11.21 0.92
C GLN A 78 -11.52 -12.02 -0.29
N ASP A 79 -11.85 -11.54 -1.49
CA ASP A 79 -11.35 -12.07 -2.76
C ASP A 79 -9.94 -11.55 -3.02
N LYS A 80 -8.94 -12.37 -2.66
CA LYS A 80 -7.57 -12.13 -3.10
C LYS A 80 -7.51 -12.52 -4.58
N PRO A 81 -7.17 -11.60 -5.50
CA PRO A 81 -7.08 -11.97 -6.90
C PRO A 81 -6.14 -13.16 -7.11
N ASN A 82 -6.53 -14.09 -7.98
CA ASN A 82 -5.91 -15.41 -8.16
C ASN A 82 -4.38 -15.37 -8.40
N TRP A 83 -3.87 -14.29 -9.00
CA TRP A 83 -2.43 -14.07 -9.20
C TRP A 83 -1.65 -13.77 -7.90
N LEU A 84 -2.33 -13.49 -6.78
CA LEU A 84 -1.72 -13.42 -5.44
C LEU A 84 -1.53 -14.81 -4.80
N LEU A 85 -2.27 -15.82 -5.26
CA LEU A 85 -2.34 -17.17 -4.69
C LEU A 85 -1.63 -18.24 -5.56
N SER A 86 -1.23 -17.90 -6.78
CA SER A 86 -0.42 -18.75 -7.68
C SER A 86 1.05 -18.72 -7.30
#